data_AF-A0A8H6VR58-F1
#
_entry.id   AF-A0A8H6VR58-F1
#
_cell.length_a   1.000
_cell.length_b   1.000
_cell.length_c   1.000
_cell.angle_alpha   90.00
_cell.angle_beta   90.00
_cell.angle_gamma   90.00
#
_symmetry.space_group_name_H-M   'P 1'
#
loop_
_entity.id
_entity.type
_entity.pdbx_description
1 polymer ?
#
loop_
_entity_poly.entity_id
_entity_poly.type
_entity_poly.pdbx_seq_one_letter_code
_entity_poly.pdbx_strand_id
1 'polypeptide(L)'
;MEEETYVDPSPIWDTLNFDLLMKVANNTLFSPFFCMLVPTFFIFQGLGFTHYTVVYSSIYLVLVCTFWAVKWLSYLQYNKTSFLYAPVPLEWSDQIVVVTGGASGVGELLANTLAVKSVTVVVLDVKPIQSQNYNINYYKCDVSKWEEVEAVSKKIIEEIGQPTILVNNAGVVQGKLLLDLSPEDVQQTFNVNTLAHFWTLKAFLPGMLEKKKGHIVTVSSMLGAHGIAQMTDYCASKAALISLHRSLRSELDKRYNCPKIRTTLVLPGQIHTPMFSTVTPSNQFFFPTLHPIEVVKPIIQALDNTLGETIYLPFYANFAPWLTVLPHWVADIGTWFSGADLSMKDFVKVSGRREDEGPVPERSEPTPVVATNGHAKLE
;
A
#
# COMPACT_ATOMS: atom_id res chain seq x y z
N MET A 1 -16.75 30.91 -0.38
CA MET A 1 -16.56 31.44 -1.75
C MET A 1 -15.07 31.56 -1.91
N GLU A 2 -14.34 30.65 -2.54
CA GLU A 2 -14.67 29.67 -3.58
C GLU A 2 -14.21 28.26 -3.16
N GLU A 3 -15.04 27.24 -3.41
CA GLU A 3 -14.61 25.84 -3.43
C GLU A 3 -13.81 25.62 -4.71
N GLU A 4 -12.48 25.58 -4.61
CA GLU A 4 -11.67 25.00 -5.68
C GLU A 4 -11.90 23.49 -5.69
N THR A 5 -12.95 23.06 -6.39
CA THR A 5 -13.06 21.67 -6.86
C THR A 5 -11.86 21.40 -7.75
N TYR A 6 -10.84 20.76 -7.20
CA TYR A 6 -9.64 20.33 -7.92
C TYR A 6 -10.01 19.21 -8.89
N VAL A 7 -10.61 19.57 -10.03
CA VAL A 7 -10.71 18.71 -11.21
C VAL A 7 -9.42 18.96 -11.97
N ASP A 8 -8.43 18.11 -11.75
CA ASP A 8 -7.23 18.07 -12.59
C ASP A 8 -7.66 17.82 -14.03
N PRO A 9 -7.54 18.79 -14.96
CA PRO A 9 -7.82 18.58 -16.36
C PRO A 9 -6.57 18.00 -17.00
N SER A 10 -6.03 16.91 -16.44
CA SER A 10 -4.95 16.20 -17.09
C SER A 10 -5.50 15.61 -18.40
N PRO A 11 -4.86 15.87 -19.56
CA PRO A 11 -5.29 15.31 -20.82
C PRO A 11 -5.52 13.80 -20.70
N ILE A 12 -6.50 13.27 -21.43
CA ILE A 12 -6.90 11.83 -21.41
C ILE A 12 -5.67 10.89 -21.50
N TRP A 13 -4.59 11.35 -22.12
CA TRP A 13 -3.31 10.66 -22.28
C TRP A 13 -2.43 10.59 -21.01
N ASP A 14 -2.57 11.48 -20.03
CA ASP A 14 -1.82 11.43 -18.77
C ASP A 14 -2.25 10.25 -17.88
N THR A 15 -3.46 9.74 -18.11
CA THR A 15 -3.93 8.49 -17.48
C THR A 15 -3.46 7.22 -18.19
N LEU A 16 -2.87 7.33 -19.40
CA LEU A 16 -2.32 6.20 -20.14
C LEU A 16 -0.93 5.85 -19.62
N ASN A 17 -0.90 5.01 -18.60
CA ASN A 17 0.33 4.48 -18.02
C ASN A 17 0.43 2.95 -18.18
N PHE A 18 1.59 2.40 -17.83
CA PHE A 18 1.83 0.96 -17.90
C PHE A 18 0.87 0.17 -17.00
N ASP A 19 0.44 0.75 -15.87
CA ASP A 19 -0.53 0.12 -14.97
C ASP A 19 -1.89 -0.09 -15.67
N LEU A 20 -2.40 0.91 -16.39
CA LEU A 20 -3.63 0.82 -17.16
C LEU A 20 -3.53 -0.24 -18.26
N LEU A 21 -2.41 -0.28 -19.00
CA LEU A 21 -2.19 -1.30 -20.03
C LEU A 21 -2.19 -2.71 -19.44
N MET A 22 -1.51 -2.90 -18.31
CA MET A 22 -1.47 -4.19 -17.62
C MET A 22 -2.83 -4.56 -17.04
N LYS A 23 -3.60 -3.59 -16.54
CA LYS A 23 -4.97 -3.80 -16.08
C LYS A 23 -5.89 -4.26 -17.22
N VAL A 24 -5.78 -3.66 -18.41
CA VAL A 24 -6.53 -4.10 -19.59
C VAL A 24 -6.09 -5.50 -20.02
N ALA A 25 -4.78 -5.76 -20.11
CA ALA A 25 -4.25 -7.06 -20.48
C ALA A 25 -4.68 -8.16 -19.49
N ASN A 26 -4.67 -7.87 -18.19
CA ASN A 26 -5.08 -8.83 -17.15
C ASN A 26 -6.57 -9.22 -17.26
N ASN A 27 -7.42 -8.29 -17.72
CA ASN A 27 -8.84 -8.55 -17.93
C ASN A 27 -9.16 -9.07 -19.34
N THR A 28 -8.19 -9.15 -20.25
CA THR A 28 -8.37 -9.60 -21.64
C THR A 28 -7.42 -10.75 -21.98
N LEU A 29 -6.18 -10.46 -22.39
CA LEU A 29 -5.17 -11.42 -22.84
C LEU A 29 -4.80 -12.46 -21.79
N PHE A 30 -4.81 -12.10 -20.51
CA PHE A 30 -4.50 -13.03 -19.43
C PHE A 30 -5.74 -13.54 -18.70
N SER A 31 -6.94 -13.27 -19.19
CA SER A 31 -8.17 -13.77 -18.58
C SER A 31 -8.48 -15.19 -19.09
N PRO A 32 -8.62 -16.20 -18.20
CA PRO A 32 -9.00 -17.55 -18.61
C PRO A 32 -10.26 -17.59 -19.49
N PHE A 33 -11.24 -16.71 -19.19
CA PHE A 33 -12.49 -16.62 -19.94
C PHE A 33 -12.26 -16.23 -21.40
N PHE A 34 -11.51 -15.14 -21.65
CA PHE A 34 -11.25 -14.68 -23.02
C PHE A 34 -10.28 -15.61 -23.76
N CYS A 35 -9.27 -16.15 -23.07
CA CYS A 35 -8.35 -17.12 -23.64
C CYS A 35 -9.06 -18.38 -24.13
N MET A 36 -10.14 -18.80 -23.45
CA MET A 36 -10.91 -19.99 -23.83
C MET A 36 -11.61 -19.82 -25.18
N LEU A 37 -11.96 -18.59 -25.55
CA LEU A 37 -12.63 -18.29 -26.82
C LEU A 37 -11.73 -18.51 -28.03
N VAL A 38 -10.40 -18.36 -27.89
CA VAL A 38 -9.44 -18.43 -29.01
C VAL A 38 -9.36 -19.83 -29.65
N PRO A 39 -9.00 -20.92 -28.93
CA PRO A 39 -8.98 -22.26 -29.52
C PRO A 39 -10.38 -22.69 -29.97
N THR A 40 -11.41 -22.32 -29.21
CA THR A 40 -12.82 -22.60 -29.51
C THR A 40 -13.23 -22.00 -30.85
N PHE A 41 -12.88 -20.74 -31.11
CA PHE A 41 -13.13 -20.05 -32.37
C PHE A 41 -12.51 -20.78 -33.57
N PHE A 42 -11.25 -21.19 -33.46
CA PHE A 42 -10.56 -21.92 -34.53
C PHE A 42 -11.14 -23.31 -34.80
N ILE A 43 -11.58 -24.01 -33.75
CA ILE A 43 -12.30 -25.28 -33.89
C ILE A 43 -13.62 -25.06 -34.64
N PHE A 44 -14.37 -24.01 -34.32
CA PHE A 44 -15.63 -23.66 -35.02
C PHE A 44 -15.42 -23.22 -36.48
N GLN A 45 -14.23 -22.74 -36.84
CA GLN A 45 -13.85 -22.49 -38.25
C GLN A 45 -13.56 -23.78 -39.04
N GLY A 46 -13.60 -24.95 -38.39
CA GLY A 46 -13.35 -26.25 -39.03
C GLY A 46 -11.90 -26.73 -38.95
N LEU A 47 -11.04 -26.06 -38.18
CA LEU A 47 -9.68 -26.56 -37.93
C LEU A 47 -9.73 -27.77 -36.99
N GLY A 48 -9.01 -28.84 -37.35
CA GLY A 48 -8.87 -30.02 -36.50
C GLY A 48 -8.09 -29.73 -35.21
N PHE A 49 -8.32 -30.53 -34.16
CA PHE A 49 -7.65 -30.40 -32.86
C PHE A 49 -6.12 -30.51 -32.92
N THR A 50 -5.58 -31.14 -33.95
CA THR A 50 -4.13 -31.30 -34.18
C THR A 50 -3.50 -30.15 -34.96
N HIS A 51 -4.31 -29.21 -35.47
CA HIS A 51 -3.80 -28.06 -36.20
C HIS A 51 -2.97 -27.17 -35.26
N TYR A 52 -1.79 -26.74 -35.70
CA TYR A 52 -0.82 -26.02 -34.87
C TYR A 52 -1.44 -24.79 -34.17
N THR A 53 -2.30 -24.03 -34.85
CA THR A 53 -3.02 -22.88 -34.26
C THR A 53 -3.88 -23.26 -33.06
N VAL A 54 -4.62 -24.37 -33.14
CA VAL A 54 -5.48 -24.86 -32.04
C VAL A 54 -4.61 -25.38 -30.90
N VAL A 55 -3.52 -26.08 -31.22
CA VAL A 55 -2.57 -26.60 -30.23
C VAL A 55 -1.89 -25.45 -29.46
N TYR A 56 -1.31 -24.46 -30.13
CA TYR A 56 -0.63 -23.34 -29.47
C TYR A 56 -1.57 -22.48 -28.63
N SER A 57 -2.78 -22.18 -29.13
CA SER A 57 -3.78 -21.43 -28.36
C SER A 57 -4.30 -22.21 -27.16
N SER A 58 -4.42 -23.54 -27.27
CA SER A 58 -4.78 -24.41 -26.14
C SER A 58 -3.66 -24.48 -25.10
N ILE A 59 -2.39 -24.56 -25.51
CA ILE A 59 -1.24 -24.49 -24.59
C ILE A 59 -1.25 -23.16 -23.83
N TYR A 60 -1.46 -22.05 -24.53
CA TYR A 60 -1.55 -20.73 -23.90
C TYR A 60 -2.69 -20.67 -22.87
N LEU A 61 -3.88 -21.17 -23.21
CA LEU A 61 -5.00 -21.29 -22.27
C LEU A 61 -4.62 -22.09 -21.03
N VAL A 62 -3.98 -23.25 -21.19
CA VAL A 62 -3.54 -24.08 -20.07
C VAL A 62 -2.55 -23.33 -19.18
N LEU A 63 -1.60 -22.60 -19.76
CA LEU A 63 -0.64 -21.78 -18.99
C LEU A 63 -1.34 -20.68 -18.19
N VAL A 64 -2.27 -19.95 -18.81
CA VAL A 64 -3.05 -18.89 -18.16
C VAL A 64 -3.93 -19.48 -17.04
N CYS A 65 -4.65 -20.56 -17.31
CA CYS A 65 -5.46 -21.26 -16.30
C CYS A 65 -4.60 -21.77 -15.14
N THR A 66 -3.42 -22.32 -15.42
CA THR A 66 -2.50 -22.81 -14.39
C THR A 66 -2.00 -21.66 -13.51
N PHE A 67 -1.61 -20.53 -14.12
CA PHE A 67 -1.19 -19.34 -13.38
C PHE A 67 -2.29 -18.85 -12.43
N TRP A 68 -3.53 -18.71 -12.91
CA TRP A 68 -4.66 -18.28 -12.08
C TRP A 68 -5.05 -19.32 -11.03
N ALA A 69 -4.96 -20.61 -11.34
CA ALA A 69 -5.21 -21.67 -10.39
C ALA A 69 -4.19 -21.64 -9.24
N VAL A 70 -2.91 -21.44 -9.51
CA VAL A 70 -1.87 -21.29 -8.47
C VAL A 70 -2.13 -20.06 -7.61
N LYS A 71 -2.47 -18.92 -8.23
CA LYS A 71 -2.81 -17.69 -7.49
C LYS A 71 -4.04 -17.88 -6.61
N TRP A 72 -5.08 -18.52 -7.13
CA TRP A 72 -6.30 -18.85 -6.39
C TRP A 72 -6.04 -19.80 -5.22
N LEU A 73 -5.27 -20.87 -5.44
CA LEU A 73 -4.88 -21.81 -4.38
C LEU A 73 -4.05 -21.12 -3.28
N SER A 74 -3.12 -20.25 -3.67
CA SER A 74 -2.35 -19.42 -2.74
C SER A 74 -3.27 -18.51 -1.92
N TYR A 75 -4.26 -17.89 -2.54
CA TYR A 75 -5.24 -17.03 -1.89
C TYR A 75 -6.15 -17.78 -0.90
N LEU A 76 -6.63 -18.98 -1.28
CA LEU A 76 -7.40 -19.86 -0.40
C LEU A 76 -6.56 -20.29 0.81
N GLN A 77 -5.31 -20.69 0.57
CA GLN A 77 -4.38 -21.06 1.63
C GLN A 77 -4.06 -19.87 2.53
N TYR A 78 -3.97 -18.67 1.95
CA TYR A 78 -3.70 -17.45 2.70
C TYR A 78 -4.81 -17.21 3.75
N ASN A 79 -6.06 -17.40 3.33
CA ASN A 79 -7.25 -17.07 4.10
C ASN A 79 -7.86 -18.25 4.85
N LYS A 80 -7.33 -19.47 4.68
CA LYS A 80 -7.91 -20.71 5.22
C LYS A 80 -9.42 -20.81 4.94
N THR A 81 -9.82 -20.42 3.73
CA THR A 81 -11.23 -20.42 3.30
C THR A 81 -11.60 -21.75 2.64
N SER A 82 -12.90 -22.00 2.52
CA SER A 82 -13.39 -23.17 1.79
C SER A 82 -13.21 -22.97 0.29
N PHE A 83 -12.95 -24.06 -0.43
CA PHE A 83 -12.88 -24.05 -1.89
C PHE A 83 -14.24 -23.72 -2.55
N LEU A 84 -15.35 -24.08 -1.88
CA LEU A 84 -16.69 -24.04 -2.46
C LEU A 84 -17.55 -22.85 -2.01
N TYR A 85 -17.21 -22.22 -0.88
CA TYR A 85 -18.05 -21.18 -0.28
C TYR A 85 -17.30 -19.85 -0.22
N ALA A 86 -17.93 -18.80 -0.76
CA ALA A 86 -17.48 -17.43 -0.58
C ALA A 86 -17.61 -17.02 0.91
N PRO A 87 -16.73 -16.12 1.39
CA PRO A 87 -16.90 -15.56 2.72
C PRO A 87 -18.19 -14.73 2.81
N VAL A 88 -18.73 -14.61 4.03
CA VAL A 88 -19.86 -13.73 4.29
C VAL A 88 -19.41 -12.28 4.13
N PRO A 89 -20.14 -11.44 3.35
CA PRO A 89 -19.80 -10.03 3.19
C PRO A 89 -19.71 -9.29 4.52
N LEU A 90 -18.86 -8.27 4.58
CA LEU A 90 -18.72 -7.43 5.77
C LEU A 90 -19.94 -6.52 5.93
N GLU A 91 -20.60 -6.59 7.09
CA GLU A 91 -21.61 -5.61 7.49
C GLU A 91 -20.93 -4.41 8.16
N TRP A 92 -20.87 -3.31 7.43
CA TRP A 92 -20.18 -2.06 7.80
C TRP A 92 -20.76 -1.34 9.00
N SER A 93 -22.08 -1.45 9.24
CA SER A 93 -22.77 -0.83 10.39
C SER A 93 -22.22 -1.28 11.74
N ASP A 94 -21.70 -2.49 11.79
CA ASP A 94 -21.24 -3.14 13.02
C ASP A 94 -19.72 -3.02 13.19
N GLN A 95 -19.04 -2.33 12.26
CA GLN A 95 -17.60 -2.18 12.30
C GLN A 95 -17.18 -0.89 12.97
N ILE A 96 -16.17 -1.00 13.82
CA ILE A 96 -15.45 0.13 14.40
C ILE A 96 -14.04 0.10 13.81
N VAL A 97 -13.71 1.10 13.01
CA VAL A 97 -12.45 1.17 12.27
C VAL A 97 -11.53 2.21 12.89
N VAL A 98 -10.40 1.78 13.42
CA VAL A 98 -9.34 2.70 13.88
C VAL A 98 -8.36 2.95 12.74
N VAL A 99 -8.13 4.22 12.39
CA VAL A 99 -7.18 4.65 11.36
C VAL A 99 -6.12 5.55 11.99
N THR A 100 -4.86 5.14 11.93
CA THR A 100 -3.73 5.98 12.36
C THR A 100 -3.24 6.88 11.23
N GLY A 101 -2.84 8.12 11.54
CA GLY A 101 -2.44 9.09 10.52
C GLY A 101 -3.62 9.52 9.64
N GLY A 102 -4.81 9.63 10.23
CA GLY A 102 -6.06 9.90 9.51
C GLY A 102 -6.37 11.38 9.26
N ALA A 103 -5.47 12.31 9.61
CA ALA A 103 -5.69 13.74 9.36
C ALA A 103 -5.08 14.24 8.04
N SER A 104 -4.36 13.40 7.28
CA SER A 104 -3.86 13.78 5.95
C SER A 104 -3.68 12.59 5.00
N GLY A 105 -3.61 12.88 3.69
CA GLY A 105 -3.18 11.94 2.66
C GLY A 105 -4.08 10.70 2.54
N VAL A 106 -3.47 9.50 2.52
CA VAL A 106 -4.19 8.23 2.33
C VAL A 106 -5.12 7.94 3.52
N GLY A 107 -4.67 8.22 4.74
CA GLY A 107 -5.44 7.95 5.97
C GLY A 107 -6.70 8.80 6.05
N GLU A 108 -6.60 10.08 5.71
CA GLU A 108 -7.75 11.00 5.63
C GLU A 108 -8.76 10.55 4.58
N LEU A 109 -8.29 10.25 3.36
CA LEU A 109 -9.19 9.80 2.30
C LEU A 109 -9.88 8.47 2.66
N LEU A 110 -9.15 7.54 3.30
CA LEU A 110 -9.72 6.29 3.79
C LEU A 110 -10.80 6.55 4.86
N ALA A 111 -10.50 7.38 5.85
CA ALA A 111 -11.43 7.74 6.92
C ALA A 111 -12.71 8.38 6.37
N ASN A 112 -12.57 9.33 5.45
CA ASN A 112 -13.71 9.99 4.79
C ASN A 112 -14.53 9.00 3.94
N THR A 113 -13.87 8.12 3.18
CA THR A 113 -14.57 7.13 2.35
C THR A 113 -15.33 6.11 3.19
N LEU A 114 -14.78 5.69 4.33
CA LEU A 114 -15.45 4.80 5.29
C LEU A 114 -16.61 5.50 5.99
N ALA A 115 -16.47 6.79 6.32
CA ALA A 115 -17.54 7.56 6.92
C ALA A 115 -18.78 7.68 6.01
N VAL A 116 -18.58 7.80 4.69
CA VAL A 116 -19.67 7.77 3.68
C VAL A 116 -20.41 6.43 3.67
N LYS A 117 -19.74 5.34 4.03
CA LYS A 117 -20.35 4.01 4.19
C LYS A 117 -21.10 3.83 5.53
N SER A 118 -21.30 4.90 6.30
CA SER A 118 -21.97 4.90 7.62
C SER A 118 -21.28 3.99 8.66
N VAL A 119 -19.95 3.87 8.55
CA VAL A 119 -19.10 3.14 9.50
C VAL A 119 -18.67 4.05 10.63
N THR A 120 -18.56 3.54 11.85
CA THR A 120 -17.91 4.27 12.94
C THR A 120 -16.40 4.27 12.72
N VAL A 121 -15.86 5.45 12.41
CA VAL A 121 -14.42 5.63 12.16
C VAL A 121 -13.79 6.35 13.34
N VAL A 122 -12.65 5.85 13.81
CA VAL A 122 -11.86 6.45 14.87
C VAL A 122 -10.52 6.86 14.28
N VAL A 123 -10.20 8.16 14.30
CA VAL A 123 -8.95 8.70 13.76
C VAL A 123 -7.99 9.01 14.90
N LEU A 124 -6.78 8.43 14.81
CA LEU A 124 -5.65 8.74 15.69
C LEU A 124 -4.63 9.58 14.92
N ASP A 125 -4.47 10.84 15.30
CA ASP A 125 -3.49 11.73 14.68
C ASP A 125 -3.04 12.83 15.65
N VAL A 126 -1.84 13.35 15.45
CA VAL A 126 -1.31 14.51 16.20
C VAL A 126 -1.93 15.82 15.73
N LYS A 127 -2.40 15.88 14.48
CA LYS A 127 -3.09 17.03 13.88
C LYS A 127 -4.61 16.85 13.96
N PRO A 128 -5.38 17.95 14.10
CA PRO A 128 -6.83 17.88 14.01
C PRO A 128 -7.27 17.49 12.60
N ILE A 129 -8.37 16.73 12.51
CA ILE A 129 -9.01 16.41 11.23
C ILE A 129 -9.74 17.64 10.68
N GLN A 130 -9.79 17.79 9.35
CA GLN A 130 -10.59 18.83 8.69
C GLN A 130 -12.00 18.36 8.34
N SER A 131 -12.25 17.05 8.42
CA SER A 131 -13.52 16.44 8.06
C SER A 131 -14.66 16.86 9.00
N GLN A 132 -15.83 17.12 8.43
CA GLN A 132 -17.06 17.45 9.15
C GLN A 132 -18.00 16.24 9.30
N ASN A 133 -17.53 15.04 8.93
CA ASN A 133 -18.34 13.83 9.01
C ASN A 133 -18.59 13.44 10.48
N TYR A 134 -19.87 13.40 10.88
CA TYR A 134 -20.29 13.10 12.26
C TYR A 134 -19.92 11.68 12.73
N ASN A 135 -19.69 10.75 11.80
CA ASN A 135 -19.29 9.37 12.11
C ASN A 135 -17.78 9.20 12.37
N ILE A 136 -17.00 10.27 12.25
CA ILE A 136 -15.56 10.25 12.52
C ILE A 136 -15.30 10.80 13.92
N ASN A 137 -14.78 9.94 14.79
CA ASN A 137 -14.36 10.28 16.14
C ASN A 137 -12.85 10.53 16.14
N TYR A 138 -12.45 11.77 16.39
CA TYR A 138 -11.03 12.15 16.44
C TYR A 138 -10.48 12.07 17.87
N TYR A 139 -9.33 11.42 18.01
CA TYR A 139 -8.54 11.46 19.23
C TYR A 139 -7.13 11.96 18.90
N LYS A 140 -6.73 13.04 19.56
CA LYS A 140 -5.35 13.52 19.50
C LYS A 140 -4.45 12.47 20.16
N CYS A 141 -3.57 11.86 19.37
CA CYS A 141 -2.69 10.79 19.83
C CYS A 141 -1.40 10.79 19.02
N ASP A 142 -0.26 10.94 19.70
CA ASP A 142 1.03 10.61 19.13
C ASP A 142 1.26 9.09 19.23
N VAL A 143 1.04 8.39 18.11
CA VAL A 143 1.18 6.93 18.05
C VAL A 143 2.61 6.43 18.26
N SER A 144 3.60 7.32 18.27
CA SER A 144 4.99 6.98 18.58
C SER A 144 5.21 6.67 20.08
N LYS A 145 4.29 7.11 20.95
CA LYS A 145 4.37 6.95 22.41
C LYS A 145 3.37 5.91 22.89
N TRP A 146 3.88 4.91 23.62
CA TRP A 146 3.06 3.83 24.15
C TRP A 146 1.96 4.34 25.10
N GLU A 147 2.29 5.27 25.99
CA GLU A 147 1.40 5.76 27.04
C GLU A 147 0.20 6.50 26.46
N GLU A 148 0.40 7.29 25.39
CA GLU A 148 -0.69 7.97 24.69
C GLU A 148 -1.61 6.96 23.98
N VAL A 149 -1.03 5.97 23.27
CA VAL A 149 -1.80 4.91 22.60
C VAL A 149 -2.60 4.09 23.61
N GLU A 150 -1.99 3.72 24.74
CA GLU A 150 -2.65 2.95 25.80
C GLU A 150 -3.83 3.74 26.38
N ALA A 151 -3.64 5.00 26.75
CA ALA A 151 -4.69 5.83 27.33
C ALA A 151 -5.85 6.06 26.36
N VAL A 152 -5.55 6.40 25.10
CA VAL A 152 -6.56 6.64 24.06
C VAL A 152 -7.29 5.36 23.71
N SER A 153 -6.62 4.21 23.66
CA SER A 153 -7.26 2.93 23.38
C SER A 153 -8.30 2.55 24.43
N LYS A 154 -8.00 2.74 25.73
CA LYS A 154 -8.96 2.50 26.82
C LYS A 154 -10.19 3.40 26.66
N LYS A 155 -9.96 4.68 26.38
CA LYS A 155 -11.03 5.66 26.15
C LYS A 155 -11.92 5.27 24.96
N ILE A 156 -11.34 4.83 23.84
CA ILE A 156 -12.11 4.36 22.67
C ILE A 156 -12.96 3.14 23.02
N ILE A 157 -12.38 2.17 23.75
CA ILE A 157 -13.07 0.94 24.13
C ILE A 157 -14.25 1.26 25.08
N GLU A 158 -14.08 2.23 25.98
CA GLU A 158 -15.13 2.67 26.91
C GLU A 158 -16.24 3.48 26.22
N GLU A 159 -15.89 4.43 25.34
CA GLU A 159 -16.84 5.37 24.72
C GLU A 159 -17.55 4.78 23.49
N ILE A 160 -16.86 3.97 22.70
CA ILE A 160 -17.32 3.50 21.39
C ILE A 160 -17.47 1.97 21.38
N GLY A 161 -16.51 1.27 21.98
CA GLY A 161 -16.45 -0.18 22.03
C GLY A 161 -15.22 -0.75 21.34
N GLN A 162 -15.14 -2.09 21.30
CA GLN A 162 -13.97 -2.82 20.80
C GLN A 162 -13.81 -2.66 19.28
N PRO A 163 -12.70 -2.08 18.78
CA PRO A 163 -12.42 -1.98 17.36
C PRO A 163 -12.38 -3.34 16.67
N THR A 164 -12.99 -3.42 15.50
CA THR A 164 -12.99 -4.63 14.66
C THR A 164 -11.96 -4.55 13.55
N ILE A 165 -11.60 -3.33 13.12
CA ILE A 165 -10.62 -3.10 12.07
C ILE A 165 -9.57 -2.11 12.57
N LEU A 166 -8.30 -2.45 12.41
CA LEU A 166 -7.17 -1.57 12.71
C LEU A 166 -6.39 -1.29 11.43
N VAL A 167 -6.31 -0.02 11.03
CA VAL A 167 -5.51 0.45 9.90
C VAL A 167 -4.30 1.21 10.43
N ASN A 168 -3.16 0.53 10.44
CA ASN A 168 -1.89 1.14 10.77
C ASN A 168 -1.29 1.79 9.51
N ASN A 169 -1.46 3.11 9.42
CA ASN A 169 -1.10 3.93 8.27
C ASN A 169 -0.13 5.08 8.59
N ALA A 170 -0.11 5.57 9.83
CA ALA A 170 0.75 6.69 10.24
C ALA A 170 2.22 6.47 9.79
N GLY A 171 2.86 7.53 9.31
CA GLY A 171 4.25 7.47 8.89
C GLY A 171 4.90 8.83 8.71
N VAL A 172 6.23 8.82 8.70
CA VAL A 172 7.09 9.97 8.42
C VAL A 172 8.25 9.55 7.51
N VAL A 173 8.88 10.55 6.88
CA VAL A 173 10.05 10.39 6.03
C VAL A 173 11.00 11.56 6.27
N GLN A 174 12.31 11.30 6.22
CA GLN A 174 13.36 12.33 6.41
C GLN A 174 13.97 12.76 5.08
N GLY A 175 14.28 11.80 4.20
CA GLY A 175 14.84 12.08 2.86
C GLY A 175 16.26 12.63 2.89
N LYS A 176 17.08 12.17 3.84
CA LYS A 176 18.49 12.58 4.01
C LYS A 176 19.43 11.42 3.73
N LEU A 177 20.69 11.72 3.38
CA LEU A 177 21.74 10.70 3.35
C LEU A 177 22.00 10.16 4.75
N LEU A 178 22.52 8.94 4.84
CA LEU A 178 22.76 8.27 6.12
C LEU A 178 23.62 9.09 7.08
N LEU A 179 24.64 9.79 6.58
CA LEU A 179 25.54 10.61 7.40
C LEU A 179 24.93 11.95 7.82
N ASP A 180 23.87 12.39 7.14
CA ASP A 180 23.16 13.65 7.42
C ASP A 180 21.93 13.42 8.33
N LEU A 181 21.56 12.16 8.59
CA LEU A 181 20.52 11.80 9.53
C LEU A 181 21.02 12.01 10.96
N SER A 182 20.31 12.83 11.73
CA SER A 182 20.56 12.91 13.17
C SER A 182 20.03 11.65 13.88
N PRO A 183 20.52 11.32 15.09
CA PRO A 183 19.94 10.24 15.89
C PRO A 183 18.42 10.40 16.10
N GLU A 184 17.95 11.63 16.27
CA GLU A 184 16.53 11.99 16.44
C GLU A 184 15.72 11.73 15.16
N ASP A 185 16.30 11.97 13.98
CA ASP A 185 15.68 11.65 12.69
C ASP A 185 15.40 10.16 12.58
N VAL A 186 16.41 9.33 12.86
CA VAL A 186 16.28 7.86 12.83
C VAL A 186 15.28 7.39 13.87
N GLN A 187 15.36 7.92 15.10
CA GLN A 187 14.46 7.54 16.17
C GLN A 187 13.01 7.93 15.86
N GLN A 188 12.77 9.12 15.30
CA GLN A 188 11.43 9.53 14.87
C GLN A 188 10.88 8.57 13.80
N THR A 189 11.68 8.24 12.78
CA THR A 189 11.28 7.33 11.71
C THR A 189 10.89 5.96 12.25
N PHE A 190 11.71 5.34 13.10
CA PHE A 190 11.39 4.03 13.68
C PHE A 190 10.24 4.08 14.68
N ASN A 191 10.14 5.12 15.51
CA ASN A 191 9.08 5.22 16.49
C ASN A 191 7.71 5.36 15.82
N VAL A 192 7.59 6.20 14.79
CA VAL A 192 6.32 6.39 14.07
C VAL A 192 6.05 5.27 13.07
N ASN A 193 7.02 4.91 12.22
CA ASN A 193 6.76 3.94 11.15
C ASN A 193 6.72 2.49 11.64
N THR A 194 7.40 2.16 12.75
CA THR A 194 7.55 0.77 13.20
C THR A 194 6.95 0.55 14.58
N LEU A 195 7.44 1.24 15.62
CA LEU A 195 7.00 0.97 17.00
C LEU A 195 5.53 1.29 17.22
N ALA A 196 5.00 2.34 16.56
CA ALA A 196 3.57 2.65 16.58
C ALA A 196 2.68 1.47 16.18
N HIS A 197 3.13 0.62 15.24
CA HIS A 197 2.39 -0.58 14.88
C HIS A 197 2.38 -1.60 16.02
N PHE A 198 3.49 -1.77 16.74
CA PHE A 198 3.51 -2.63 17.93
C PHE A 198 2.58 -2.11 19.02
N TRP A 199 2.56 -0.79 19.26
CA TRP A 199 1.71 -0.18 20.29
C TRP A 199 0.23 -0.35 19.98
N THR A 200 -0.19 0.01 18.78
CA THR A 200 -1.57 -0.13 18.34
C THR A 200 -2.02 -1.59 18.28
N LEU A 201 -1.15 -2.51 17.84
CA LEU A 201 -1.43 -3.94 17.90
C LEU A 201 -1.61 -4.40 19.35
N LYS A 202 -0.70 -4.06 20.26
CA LYS A 202 -0.83 -4.42 21.68
C LYS A 202 -2.10 -3.85 22.33
N ALA A 203 -2.53 -2.67 21.91
CA ALA A 203 -3.72 -2.01 22.42
C ALA A 203 -5.04 -2.63 21.92
N PHE A 204 -5.15 -2.93 20.62
CA PHE A 204 -6.42 -3.31 20.00
C PHE A 204 -6.55 -4.81 19.67
N LEU A 205 -5.45 -5.55 19.52
CA LEU A 205 -5.48 -6.97 19.21
C LEU A 205 -6.15 -7.84 20.30
N PRO A 206 -6.01 -7.57 21.62
CA PRO A 206 -6.67 -8.38 22.64
C PRO A 206 -8.18 -8.49 22.46
N GLY A 207 -8.87 -7.39 22.12
CA GLY A 207 -10.31 -7.41 21.85
C GLY A 207 -10.69 -8.20 20.61
N MET A 208 -9.86 -8.14 19.55
CA MET A 208 -10.05 -8.96 18.34
C MET A 208 -9.87 -10.45 18.62
N LEU A 209 -8.91 -10.81 19.49
CA LEU A 209 -8.64 -12.18 19.92
C LEU A 209 -9.78 -12.75 20.75
N GLU A 210 -10.32 -11.98 21.69
CA GLU A 210 -11.48 -12.36 22.50
C GLU A 210 -12.69 -12.67 21.62
N LYS A 211 -12.98 -11.79 20.64
CA LYS A 211 -14.08 -11.97 19.68
C LYS A 211 -13.76 -12.95 18.56
N LYS A 212 -12.49 -13.39 18.43
CA LYS A 212 -11.96 -14.20 17.31
C LYS A 212 -12.33 -13.65 15.92
N LYS A 213 -12.44 -12.33 15.80
CA LYS A 213 -12.86 -11.62 14.60
C LYS A 213 -12.18 -10.26 14.57
N GLY A 214 -11.62 -9.91 13.42
CA GLY A 214 -11.07 -8.59 13.17
C GLY A 214 -10.30 -8.54 11.87
N HIS A 215 -9.84 -7.35 11.49
CA HIS A 215 -9.00 -7.14 10.32
C HIS A 215 -7.90 -6.12 10.60
N ILE A 216 -6.66 -6.48 10.33
CA ILE A 216 -5.50 -5.61 10.55
C ILE A 216 -4.90 -5.24 9.20
N VAL A 217 -4.92 -3.95 8.87
CA VAL A 217 -4.29 -3.40 7.67
C VAL A 217 -2.96 -2.76 8.07
N THR A 218 -1.88 -3.19 7.42
CA THR A 218 -0.54 -2.66 7.61
C THR A 218 -0.11 -1.93 6.35
N VAL A 219 0.05 -0.61 6.41
CA VAL A 219 0.54 0.19 5.28
C VAL A 219 2.06 0.32 5.36
N SER A 220 2.75 -0.48 4.55
CA SER A 220 4.19 -0.39 4.35
C SER A 220 4.50 0.43 3.09
N SER A 221 5.47 0.00 2.28
CA SER A 221 5.86 0.57 1.01
C SER A 221 6.59 -0.49 0.20
N MET A 222 6.63 -0.35 -1.14
CA MET A 222 7.56 -1.12 -1.95
C MET A 222 9.02 -0.93 -1.50
N LEU A 223 9.34 0.23 -0.92
CA LEU A 223 10.67 0.54 -0.37
C LEU A 223 11.01 -0.25 0.89
N GLY A 224 10.03 -0.96 1.47
CA GLY A 224 10.30 -1.97 2.49
C GLY A 224 10.84 -3.28 1.90
N ALA A 225 10.65 -3.53 0.60
CA ALA A 225 11.19 -4.69 -0.10
C ALA A 225 12.52 -4.38 -0.83
N HIS A 226 12.75 -3.12 -1.24
CA HIS A 226 13.98 -2.71 -1.91
C HIS A 226 14.39 -1.30 -1.44
N GLY A 227 15.65 -1.11 -1.06
CA GLY A 227 16.15 0.18 -0.58
C GLY A 227 16.65 1.08 -1.72
N ILE A 228 16.52 2.39 -1.54
CA ILE A 228 17.04 3.42 -2.45
C ILE A 228 17.87 4.44 -1.69
N ALA A 229 18.71 5.20 -2.38
CA ALA A 229 19.50 6.27 -1.79
C ALA A 229 18.63 7.35 -1.08
N GLN A 230 19.20 8.00 -0.05
CA GLN A 230 18.55 9.02 0.79
C GLN A 230 17.29 8.58 1.56
N MET A 231 17.07 7.26 1.69
CA MET A 231 15.91 6.68 2.37
C MET A 231 16.29 5.53 3.32
N THR A 232 17.50 5.50 3.85
CA THR A 232 18.02 4.36 4.61
C THR A 232 17.18 4.05 5.86
N ASP A 233 16.80 5.07 6.63
CA ASP A 233 15.92 4.96 7.80
C ASP A 233 14.50 4.54 7.40
N TYR A 234 13.94 5.17 6.37
CA TYR A 234 12.59 4.89 5.87
C TYR A 234 12.47 3.46 5.35
N CYS A 235 13.36 3.03 4.45
CA CYS A 235 13.37 1.68 3.89
C CYS A 235 13.52 0.62 4.98
N ALA A 236 14.44 0.82 5.93
CA ALA A 236 14.63 -0.09 7.05
C ALA A 236 13.36 -0.19 7.92
N SER A 237 12.70 0.94 8.22
CA SER A 237 11.45 0.95 8.98
C SER A 237 10.31 0.23 8.26
N LYS A 238 10.14 0.44 6.95
CA LYS A 238 9.10 -0.21 6.14
C LYS A 238 9.38 -1.70 5.91
N ALA A 239 10.65 -2.10 5.84
CA ALA A 239 11.04 -3.51 5.82
C ALA A 239 10.67 -4.23 7.12
N ALA A 240 10.87 -3.57 8.27
CA ALA A 240 10.47 -4.10 9.58
C ALA A 240 8.95 -4.39 9.62
N LEU A 241 8.12 -3.52 9.03
CA LEU A 241 6.68 -3.73 8.95
C LEU A 241 6.27 -4.96 8.13
N ILE A 242 6.97 -5.26 7.04
CA ILE A 242 6.67 -6.46 6.22
C ILE A 242 6.90 -7.72 7.05
N SER A 243 8.01 -7.76 7.80
CA SER A 243 8.34 -8.87 8.69
C SER A 243 7.38 -8.96 9.87
N LEU A 244 7.06 -7.83 10.52
CA LEU A 244 6.06 -7.75 11.59
C LEU A 244 4.72 -8.33 11.13
N HIS A 245 4.23 -7.89 9.98
CA HIS A 245 2.95 -8.35 9.42
C HIS A 245 2.93 -9.87 9.20
N ARG A 246 3.98 -10.41 8.58
CA ARG A 246 4.11 -11.86 8.31
C ARG A 246 4.20 -12.67 9.60
N SER A 247 4.95 -12.18 10.59
CA SER A 247 5.07 -12.83 11.91
C SER A 247 3.73 -12.82 12.64
N LEU A 248 3.08 -11.67 12.74
CA LEU A 248 1.78 -11.52 13.39
C LEU A 248 0.75 -12.48 12.77
N ARG A 249 0.67 -12.53 11.44
CA ARG A 249 -0.24 -13.47 10.77
C ARG A 249 0.05 -14.92 11.17
N SER A 250 1.33 -15.31 11.21
CA SER A 250 1.73 -16.67 11.63
C SER A 250 1.34 -16.95 13.08
N GLU A 251 1.49 -15.97 13.98
CA GLU A 251 1.03 -16.07 15.37
C GLU A 251 -0.49 -16.23 15.46
N LEU A 252 -1.26 -15.39 14.76
CA LEU A 252 -2.72 -15.48 14.68
C LEU A 252 -3.16 -16.87 14.20
N ASP A 253 -2.50 -17.36 13.15
CA ASP A 253 -2.86 -18.58 12.46
C ASP A 253 -2.46 -19.86 13.20
N LYS A 254 -1.33 -19.85 13.91
CA LYS A 254 -0.69 -21.07 14.44
C LYS A 254 -0.58 -21.10 15.95
N ARG A 255 -0.57 -19.94 16.62
CA ARG A 255 -0.42 -19.84 18.08
C ARG A 255 -1.73 -19.46 18.75
N TYR A 256 -2.37 -18.38 18.30
CA TYR A 256 -3.67 -17.96 18.82
C TYR A 256 -4.85 -18.75 18.26
N ASN A 257 -4.64 -19.53 17.19
CA ASN A 257 -5.68 -20.30 16.50
C ASN A 257 -6.90 -19.45 16.10
N CYS A 258 -6.64 -18.21 15.66
CA CYS A 258 -7.64 -17.22 15.27
C CYS A 258 -7.47 -16.81 13.80
N PRO A 259 -7.60 -17.74 12.84
CA PRO A 259 -7.39 -17.43 11.41
C PRO A 259 -8.42 -16.46 10.83
N LYS A 260 -9.54 -16.23 11.52
CA LYS A 260 -10.58 -15.27 11.15
C LYS A 260 -10.20 -13.82 11.46
N ILE A 261 -9.12 -13.58 12.21
CA ILE A 261 -8.50 -12.26 12.30
C ILE A 261 -7.64 -12.10 11.05
N ARG A 262 -8.15 -11.33 10.10
CA ARG A 262 -7.53 -11.16 8.79
C ARG A 262 -6.42 -10.12 8.84
N THR A 263 -5.48 -10.24 7.93
CA THR A 263 -4.35 -9.31 7.82
C THR A 263 -4.18 -8.89 6.36
N THR A 264 -4.15 -7.59 6.09
CA THR A 264 -3.84 -7.04 4.76
C THR A 264 -2.56 -6.22 4.82
N LEU A 265 -1.60 -6.52 3.94
CA LEU A 265 -0.35 -5.77 3.82
C LEU A 265 -0.41 -4.94 2.55
N VAL A 266 -0.20 -3.63 2.66
CA VAL A 266 -0.21 -2.70 1.53
C VAL A 266 1.22 -2.25 1.25
N LEU A 267 1.70 -2.47 0.03
CA LEU A 267 3.01 -2.01 -0.45
C LEU A 267 2.80 -1.07 -1.65
N PRO A 268 2.47 0.21 -1.39
CA PRO A 268 2.38 1.20 -2.45
C PRO A 268 3.77 1.65 -2.92
N GLY A 269 3.84 2.05 -4.18
CA GLY A 269 4.88 2.91 -4.74
C GLY A 269 4.69 4.36 -4.33
N GLN A 270 5.14 5.30 -5.15
CA GLN A 270 4.98 6.72 -4.86
C GLN A 270 3.51 7.12 -4.91
N ILE A 271 3.03 7.84 -3.88
CA ILE A 271 1.64 8.34 -3.80
C ILE A 271 1.68 9.86 -3.76
N HIS A 272 0.81 10.49 -4.54
CA HIS A 272 0.61 11.93 -4.54
C HIS A 272 -0.05 12.40 -3.24
N THR A 273 0.78 12.68 -2.24
CA THR A 273 0.38 13.12 -0.89
C THR A 273 1.28 14.24 -0.41
N PRO A 274 0.90 15.01 0.62
CA PRO A 274 1.76 16.04 1.20
C PRO A 274 3.15 15.53 1.60
N MET A 275 3.26 14.25 2.01
CA MET A 275 4.51 13.60 2.42
C MET A 275 5.56 13.53 1.30
N PHE A 276 5.13 13.33 0.05
CA PHE A 276 6.01 13.19 -1.12
C PHE A 276 5.76 14.27 -2.18
N SER A 277 5.16 15.39 -1.77
CA SER A 277 4.76 16.49 -2.67
C SER A 277 5.91 17.14 -3.43
N THR A 278 7.14 17.04 -2.92
CA THR A 278 8.34 17.60 -3.55
C THR A 278 9.12 16.61 -4.40
N VAL A 279 8.66 15.36 -4.51
CA VAL A 279 9.32 14.32 -5.30
C VAL A 279 8.69 14.26 -6.68
N THR A 280 9.49 14.46 -7.72
CA THR A 280 9.05 14.26 -9.11
C THR A 280 9.49 12.89 -9.61
N PRO A 281 8.57 12.05 -10.13
CA PRO A 281 8.94 10.77 -10.72
C PRO A 281 9.79 11.00 -11.98
N SER A 282 10.77 10.11 -12.20
CA SER A 282 11.65 10.12 -13.37
C SER A 282 10.89 9.84 -14.68
N ASN A 283 9.91 8.93 -14.64
CA ASN A 283 9.11 8.53 -15.78
C ASN A 283 7.70 8.10 -15.34
N GLN A 284 6.70 8.92 -15.62
CA GLN A 284 5.30 8.66 -15.22
C GLN A 284 4.65 7.49 -15.96
N PHE A 285 5.17 7.09 -17.14
CA PHE A 285 4.58 5.98 -17.89
C PHE A 285 4.87 4.63 -17.22
N PHE A 286 6.15 4.36 -16.88
CA PHE A 286 6.56 3.11 -16.25
C PHE A 286 6.45 3.13 -14.72
N PHE A 287 6.64 4.31 -14.11
CA PHE A 287 6.60 4.52 -12.67
C PHE A 287 5.58 5.61 -12.32
N PRO A 288 4.28 5.36 -12.59
CA PRO A 288 3.24 6.35 -12.33
C PRO A 288 3.16 6.63 -10.82
N THR A 289 2.94 7.90 -10.49
CA THR A 289 2.55 8.28 -9.14
C THR A 289 1.08 7.94 -8.93
N LEU A 290 0.77 7.26 -7.84
CA LEU A 290 -0.60 6.89 -7.49
C LEU A 290 -1.36 8.08 -6.89
N HIS A 291 -2.62 8.24 -7.28
CA HIS A 291 -3.53 9.05 -6.49
C HIS A 291 -3.92 8.30 -5.21
N PRO A 292 -4.15 8.99 -4.08
CA PRO A 292 -4.53 8.33 -2.82
C PRO A 292 -5.75 7.40 -2.96
N ILE A 293 -6.70 7.75 -3.82
CA ILE A 293 -7.91 6.95 -4.08
C ILE A 293 -7.59 5.57 -4.67
N GLU A 294 -6.51 5.45 -5.44
CA GLU A 294 -6.08 4.18 -6.07
C GLU A 294 -5.52 3.20 -5.04
N VAL A 295 -5.06 3.70 -3.88
CA VAL A 295 -4.62 2.88 -2.75
C VAL A 295 -5.80 2.57 -1.81
N VAL A 296 -6.67 3.56 -1.55
CA VAL A 296 -7.85 3.40 -0.70
C VAL A 296 -8.84 2.37 -1.26
N LYS A 297 -9.08 2.37 -2.57
CA LYS A 297 -10.02 1.45 -3.23
C LYS A 297 -9.68 -0.03 -2.97
N PRO A 298 -8.46 -0.52 -3.23
CA PRO A 298 -8.08 -1.90 -2.91
C PRO A 298 -8.11 -2.23 -1.42
N ILE A 299 -7.78 -1.27 -0.53
CA ILE A 299 -7.91 -1.47 0.92
C ILE A 299 -9.37 -1.74 1.29
N ILE A 300 -10.29 -0.89 0.84
CA ILE A 300 -11.73 -1.07 1.10
C ILE A 300 -12.23 -2.37 0.49
N GLN A 301 -11.79 -2.71 -0.73
CA GLN A 301 -12.16 -3.97 -1.37
C GLN A 301 -11.68 -5.20 -0.58
N ALA A 302 -10.47 -5.17 -0.02
CA ALA A 302 -9.96 -6.22 0.84
C ALA A 302 -10.81 -6.39 2.11
N LEU A 303 -11.23 -5.26 2.70
CA LEU A 303 -12.11 -5.24 3.87
C LEU A 303 -13.52 -5.75 3.53
N ASP A 304 -14.12 -5.27 2.42
CA ASP A 304 -15.44 -5.70 1.91
C ASP A 304 -15.48 -7.22 1.71
N ASN A 305 -14.40 -7.79 1.14
CA ASN A 305 -14.28 -9.22 0.91
C ASN A 305 -14.06 -10.02 2.20
N THR A 306 -13.70 -9.40 3.33
CA THR A 306 -13.31 -10.04 4.60
C THR A 306 -12.14 -11.03 4.46
N LEU A 307 -11.23 -10.75 3.54
CA LEU A 307 -10.09 -11.59 3.21
C LEU A 307 -8.80 -10.79 3.39
N GLY A 308 -7.80 -11.45 3.97
CA GLY A 308 -6.44 -10.94 4.01
C GLY A 308 -5.75 -11.14 2.68
N GLU A 309 -4.92 -10.17 2.31
CA GLU A 309 -4.15 -10.19 1.08
C GLU A 309 -2.92 -9.28 1.16
N THR A 310 -2.01 -9.41 0.20
CA THR A 310 -0.92 -8.46 0.03
C THR A 310 -1.20 -7.64 -1.23
N ILE A 311 -1.39 -6.34 -1.05
CA ILE A 311 -1.72 -5.38 -2.10
C ILE A 311 -0.41 -4.72 -2.56
N TYR A 312 -0.08 -4.90 -3.84
CA TYR A 312 1.05 -4.25 -4.50
C TYR A 312 0.52 -3.28 -5.55
N LEU A 313 0.87 -2.00 -5.44
CA LEU A 313 0.43 -0.94 -6.36
C LEU A 313 1.56 0.07 -6.57
N PRO A 314 1.75 0.62 -7.79
CA PRO A 314 1.20 0.16 -9.07
C PRO A 314 1.71 -1.24 -9.44
N PHE A 315 1.35 -1.73 -10.62
CA PHE A 315 1.68 -3.07 -11.13
C PHE A 315 3.16 -3.43 -10.94
N TYR A 316 4.08 -2.49 -11.17
CA TYR A 316 5.52 -2.74 -11.03
C TYR A 316 5.94 -3.11 -9.59
N ALA A 317 5.18 -2.69 -8.56
CA ALA A 317 5.44 -3.05 -7.17
C ALA A 317 5.33 -4.56 -6.91
N ASN A 318 4.61 -5.32 -7.76
CA ASN A 318 4.57 -6.78 -7.70
C ASN A 318 5.96 -7.42 -7.91
N PHE A 319 6.88 -6.70 -8.56
CA PHE A 319 8.24 -7.17 -8.79
C PHE A 319 9.22 -6.80 -7.68
N ALA A 320 8.86 -5.91 -6.75
CA ALA A 320 9.75 -5.46 -5.69
C ALA A 320 10.31 -6.59 -4.81
N PRO A 321 9.54 -7.62 -4.42
CA PRO A 321 10.08 -8.75 -3.67
C PRO A 321 11.10 -9.59 -4.45
N TRP A 322 11.10 -9.53 -5.79
CA TRP A 322 12.04 -10.28 -6.62
C TRP A 322 13.39 -9.59 -6.73
N LEU A 323 13.45 -8.26 -6.59
CA LEU A 323 14.69 -7.50 -6.63
C LEU A 323 15.68 -7.92 -5.53
N THR A 324 15.21 -8.54 -4.44
CA THR A 324 16.08 -9.05 -3.37
C THR A 324 16.63 -10.46 -3.63
N VAL A 325 16.04 -11.20 -4.58
CA VAL A 325 16.41 -12.58 -4.91
C VAL A 325 17.21 -12.64 -6.21
N LEU A 326 16.99 -11.68 -7.11
CA LEU A 326 17.72 -11.58 -8.37
C LEU A 326 19.21 -11.20 -8.13
N PRO A 327 20.12 -11.56 -9.06
CA PRO A 327 21.50 -11.11 -9.00
C PRO A 327 21.59 -9.58 -8.92
N HIS A 328 22.54 -9.06 -8.13
CA HIS A 328 22.68 -7.61 -7.88
C HIS A 328 22.69 -6.77 -9.15
N TRP A 329 23.41 -7.19 -10.20
CA TRP A 329 23.45 -6.46 -11.47
C TRP A 329 22.07 -6.30 -12.14
N VAL A 330 21.15 -7.24 -11.94
CA VAL A 330 19.77 -7.13 -12.47
C VAL A 330 18.97 -6.12 -11.67
N ALA A 331 19.11 -6.16 -10.34
CA ALA A 331 18.47 -5.21 -9.45
C ALA A 331 18.98 -3.78 -9.73
N ASP A 332 20.29 -3.61 -9.87
CA ASP A 332 20.94 -2.33 -10.15
C ASP A 332 20.49 -1.74 -11.48
N ILE A 333 20.34 -2.56 -12.53
CA ILE A 333 19.75 -2.11 -13.81
C ILE A 333 18.31 -1.63 -13.62
N GLY A 334 17.51 -2.34 -12.82
CA GLY A 334 16.13 -1.94 -12.51
C GLY A 334 16.07 -0.60 -11.78
N THR A 335 16.91 -0.44 -10.75
CA THR A 335 17.01 0.80 -9.97
C THR A 335 17.50 1.97 -10.84
N TRP A 336 18.52 1.74 -11.65
CA TRP A 336 19.02 2.71 -12.63
C TRP A 336 17.95 3.12 -13.64
N PHE A 337 17.25 2.15 -14.24
CA PHE A 337 16.17 2.40 -15.21
C PHE A 337 15.01 3.19 -14.59
N SER A 338 14.70 2.93 -13.31
CA SER A 338 13.70 3.69 -12.58
C SER A 338 14.14 5.08 -12.12
N GLY A 339 15.44 5.36 -12.11
CA GLY A 339 15.99 6.60 -11.53
C GLY A 339 15.70 6.76 -10.04
N ALA A 340 15.35 5.68 -9.33
CA ALA A 340 14.86 5.78 -7.95
C ALA A 340 15.90 6.35 -6.98
N ASP A 341 17.18 6.06 -7.16
CA ASP A 341 18.25 6.59 -6.31
C ASP A 341 18.42 8.11 -6.40
N LEU A 342 17.96 8.74 -7.49
CA LEU A 342 18.05 10.19 -7.68
C LEU A 342 16.75 10.91 -7.34
N SER A 343 15.65 10.18 -7.10
CA SER A 343 14.32 10.75 -6.89
C SER A 343 14.23 11.66 -5.65
N MET A 344 15.08 11.43 -4.65
CA MET A 344 15.06 12.16 -3.39
C MET A 344 16.00 13.37 -3.33
N LYS A 345 16.81 13.60 -4.38
CA LYS A 345 17.88 14.60 -4.37
C LYS A 345 17.41 16.01 -3.99
N ASP A 346 16.24 16.40 -4.47
CA ASP A 346 15.63 17.72 -4.23
C ASP A 346 14.45 17.65 -3.23
N PHE A 347 14.38 16.58 -2.44
CA PHE A 347 13.30 16.38 -1.49
C PHE A 347 13.38 17.39 -0.34
N VAL A 348 12.23 17.97 0.01
CA VAL A 348 12.08 18.81 1.19
C VAL A 348 10.96 18.23 2.04
N LYS A 349 11.26 17.95 3.30
CA LYS A 349 10.28 17.42 4.26
C LYS A 349 9.23 18.50 4.58
N VAL A 350 7.98 18.26 4.17
CA VAL A 350 6.85 19.17 4.44
C VAL A 350 5.94 18.64 5.57
N SER A 351 5.75 17.32 5.65
CA SER A 351 4.87 16.68 6.64
C SER A 351 5.65 15.91 7.71
N GLY A 352 5.06 15.70 8.88
CA GLY A 352 5.68 14.88 9.93
C GLY A 352 6.95 15.50 10.54
N ARG A 353 7.07 16.83 10.47
CA ARG A 353 8.21 17.56 11.03
C ARG A 353 8.11 17.66 12.55
N ARG A 354 9.26 17.62 13.21
CA ARG A 354 9.37 17.93 14.63
C ARG A 354 9.39 19.43 14.86
N GLU A 355 9.11 19.84 16.09
CA GLU A 355 9.11 21.25 16.48
C GLU A 355 10.50 21.89 16.37
N ASP A 356 11.58 21.12 16.58
CA ASP A 356 12.98 21.57 16.46
C ASP A 356 13.44 21.82 15.02
N GLU A 357 12.76 21.26 14.02
CA GLU A 357 13.15 21.42 12.62
C GLU A 357 12.82 22.81 12.05
N GLY A 358 12.01 23.61 12.74
CA GLY A 358 11.58 24.93 12.27
C GLY A 358 10.63 24.92 11.06
N PRO A 359 10.38 26.07 10.42
CA PRO A 359 9.44 26.20 9.30
C PRO A 359 9.95 25.51 8.02
N VAL A 360 9.06 25.32 7.03
CA VAL A 360 9.40 24.76 5.70
C VAL A 360 10.44 25.65 5.02
N PRO A 361 11.62 25.11 4.63
CA PRO A 361 12.59 25.87 3.86
C PRO A 361 11.94 26.39 2.56
N GLU A 362 12.15 27.66 2.22
CA GLU A 362 11.72 28.19 0.92
C GLU A 362 12.44 27.45 -0.21
N ARG A 363 11.68 26.98 -1.21
CA ARG A 363 12.23 26.22 -2.34
C ARG A 363 13.12 27.13 -3.18
N SER A 364 14.43 26.88 -3.20
CA SER A 364 15.30 27.43 -4.25
C SER A 364 14.84 26.90 -5.62
N GLU A 365 14.78 27.75 -6.64
CA GLU A 365 14.34 27.36 -7.99
C GLU A 365 15.01 26.05 -8.46
N PRO A 366 14.27 25.14 -9.11
CA PRO A 366 14.84 23.88 -9.58
C PRO A 366 15.98 24.17 -10.56
N THR A 367 17.19 23.71 -10.23
CA THR A 367 18.29 23.69 -11.20
C THR A 367 17.84 22.84 -12.39
N PRO A 368 17.79 23.37 -13.63
CA PRO A 368 17.32 22.58 -14.76
C PRO A 368 18.20 21.34 -14.89
N VAL A 369 17.56 20.16 -14.89
CA VAL A 369 18.20 18.89 -15.19
C VAL A 369 18.63 18.94 -16.66
N VAL A 370 19.84 19.42 -16.91
CA VAL A 370 20.49 19.20 -18.21
C VAL A 370 20.65 17.70 -18.32
N ALA A 371 19.90 17.08 -19.22
CA ALA A 371 20.14 15.72 -19.67
C ALA A 371 21.54 15.67 -20.30
N THR A 372 22.57 15.48 -19.48
CA THR A 372 23.89 15.16 -19.98
C THR A 372 23.80 13.73 -20.50
N ASN A 373 23.69 13.60 -21.82
CA ASN A 373 23.95 12.36 -22.53
C ASN A 373 25.32 11.84 -22.07
N GLY A 374 25.31 10.88 -21.14
CA GLY A 374 26.48 10.24 -20.59
C GLY A 374 27.13 9.34 -21.63
N HIS A 375 27.85 9.93 -22.58
CA HIS A 375 28.94 9.25 -23.24
C HIS A 375 30.07 9.11 -22.22
N ALA A 376 30.04 8.02 -21.45
CA ALA A 376 31.23 7.56 -20.76
C ALA A 376 32.29 7.21 -21.82
N LYS A 377 33.27 8.09 -22.00
CA LYS A 377 34.55 7.70 -22.59
C LYS A 377 35.20 6.73 -21.62
N LEU A 378 35.36 5.49 -22.08
CA LEU A 378 36.32 4.55 -21.51
C LEU A 378 37.72 5.06 -21.91
N GLU A 379 38.51 5.49 -20.93
CA GLU A 379 39.97 5.49 -20.97
C GLU A 379 40.49 4.52 -19.90
#